data_AF-A0A1I4F5F7-F1
#
_entry.id   AF-A0A1I4F5F7-F1
#
_cell.length_a   1.000
_cell.length_b   1.000
_cell.length_c   1.000
_cell.angle_alpha   90.00
_cell.angle_beta   90.00
_cell.angle_gamma   90.00
#
_symmetry.space_group_name_H-M   'P 1'
#
loop_
_entity.id
_entity.type
_entity.pdbx_description
1 polymer ?
#
loop_
_entity_poly.entity_id
_entity_poly.type
_entity_poly.pdbx_seq_one_letter_code
_entity_poly.pdbx_strand_id
1 'polypeptide(L)'
;MRSTRYADEIASADEGGARIERLRIRATGADEIRFSWWKDGRFQARPLDLPEDDLLRLLRKAIDEGVFSEVFVGNLRRMLGAGAEAIPEHSMVRLSSSLALKDGRRLPEGARGAVVFVHGDGEAYEVEFVEPFHAVATVPAPSVSRIAAA
;
A
#
# COMPACT_ATOMS: atom_id res chain seq x y z
N MET A 1 -25.59 7.02 -8.36
CA MET A 1 -24.89 7.69 -7.25
C MET A 1 -25.86 8.65 -6.57
N ARG A 2 -25.94 8.58 -5.24
CA ARG A 2 -26.88 9.34 -4.42
C ARG A 2 -26.30 10.72 -4.05
N SER A 3 -27.13 11.76 -4.11
CA SER A 3 -26.79 13.09 -3.59
C SER A 3 -27.76 13.49 -2.49
N THR A 4 -27.25 14.08 -1.41
CA THR A 4 -28.04 14.55 -0.28
C THR A 4 -27.61 15.94 0.18
N ARG A 5 -28.33 16.52 1.15
CA ARG A 5 -27.93 17.76 1.82
C ARG A 5 -26.62 17.63 2.62
N TYR A 6 -26.25 16.41 3.00
CA TYR A 6 -25.06 16.14 3.82
C TYR A 6 -23.82 15.81 2.96
N ALA A 7 -23.98 14.95 1.95
CA ALA A 7 -22.88 14.47 1.11
C ALA A 7 -23.33 14.04 -0.29
N ASP A 8 -22.36 13.97 -1.20
CA ASP A 8 -22.46 13.34 -2.51
C ASP A 8 -21.75 11.97 -2.47
N GLU A 9 -22.43 10.91 -2.92
CA GLU A 9 -21.80 9.60 -3.07
C GLU A 9 -20.90 9.58 -4.30
N ILE A 10 -19.66 9.12 -4.14
CA ILE A 10 -18.64 9.01 -5.19
C ILE A 10 -18.56 7.57 -5.72
N ALA A 11 -18.64 6.59 -4.83
CA ALA A 11 -18.62 5.18 -5.18
C ALA A 11 -19.24 4.40 -4.02
N SER A 12 -19.78 3.22 -4.31
CA SER A 12 -20.29 2.31 -3.29
C SER A 12 -20.08 0.87 -3.73
N ALA A 13 -19.82 0.01 -2.75
CA ALA A 13 -19.87 -1.44 -2.87
C ALA A 13 -20.94 -2.00 -1.96
N ASP A 14 -21.65 -3.02 -2.43
CA ASP A 14 -22.75 -3.69 -1.73
C ASP A 14 -22.55 -5.21 -1.81
N GLU A 15 -22.45 -5.86 -0.64
CA GLU A 15 -22.45 -7.31 -0.48
C GLU A 15 -23.61 -7.68 0.46
N GLY A 16 -24.73 -8.12 -0.11
CA GLY A 16 -25.89 -8.59 0.66
C GLY A 16 -26.52 -7.54 1.59
N GLY A 17 -26.39 -6.25 1.27
CA GLY A 17 -26.84 -5.13 2.09
C GLY A 17 -25.77 -4.52 2.99
N ALA A 18 -24.62 -5.17 3.15
CA ALA A 18 -23.45 -4.57 3.79
C ALA A 18 -22.73 -3.70 2.77
N ARG A 19 -22.51 -2.42 3.10
CA ARG A 19 -21.96 -1.45 2.16
C ARG A 19 -20.74 -0.74 2.68
N ILE A 20 -19.81 -0.48 1.76
CA ILE A 20 -18.73 0.49 1.93
C ILE A 20 -18.93 1.57 0.87
N GLU A 21 -18.99 2.82 1.30
CA GLU A 21 -19.30 3.97 0.44
C GLU A 21 -18.19 5.01 0.56
N ARG A 22 -17.78 5.62 -0.56
CA ARG A 22 -16.95 6.83 -0.55
C ARG A 22 -17.86 8.04 -0.78
N LEU A 23 -17.83 8.99 0.14
CA LEU A 23 -18.70 10.16 0.15
C LEU A 23 -17.88 11.45 0.14
N ARG A 24 -18.24 12.42 -0.70
CA ARG A 24 -17.80 13.81 -0.60
C ARG A 24 -18.69 14.52 0.41
N ILE A 25 -18.16 14.86 1.58
CA ILE A 25 -18.92 15.58 2.62
C ILE A 25 -18.99 17.06 2.26
N ARG A 26 -20.20 17.61 2.20
CA ARG A 26 -20.39 19.00 1.75
C ARG A 26 -19.79 20.03 2.71
N ALA A 27 -19.92 19.79 4.00
CA ALA A 27 -19.48 20.73 5.03
C ALA A 27 -17.95 20.90 5.08
N THR A 28 -17.20 19.82 4.80
CA THR A 28 -15.73 19.79 4.91
C THR A 28 -15.03 19.74 3.56
N GLY A 29 -15.75 19.33 2.50
CA GLY A 29 -15.16 19.02 1.20
C GLY A 29 -14.33 17.73 1.17
N ALA A 30 -14.26 16.99 2.28
CA ALA A 30 -13.46 15.79 2.41
C ALA A 30 -14.14 14.56 1.77
N ASP A 31 -13.32 13.64 1.26
CA ASP A 31 -13.75 12.30 0.88
C ASP A 31 -13.65 11.39 2.11
N GLU A 32 -14.78 10.81 2.52
CA GLU A 32 -14.87 9.93 3.69
C GLU A 32 -15.35 8.53 3.28
N ILE A 33 -14.89 7.51 4.02
CA ILE A 33 -15.34 6.14 3.86
C ILE A 33 -16.41 5.83 4.91
N ARG A 34 -17.55 5.31 4.48
CA ARG A 34 -18.66 4.93 5.35
C ARG A 34 -18.95 3.45 5.22
N PHE A 35 -19.18 2.81 6.36
CA PHE A 35 -19.75 1.47 6.45
C PHE A 35 -21.24 1.60 6.79
N SER A 36 -22.10 0.92 6.06
CA SER A 36 -23.55 0.98 6.29
C SER A 36 -24.21 -0.39 6.11
N TRP A 37 -25.31 -0.61 6.84
CA TRP A 37 -26.13 -1.82 6.72
C TRP A 37 -27.50 -1.45 6.15
N TRP A 38 -27.90 -2.16 5.10
CA TRP A 38 -29.16 -1.99 4.40
C TRP A 38 -29.90 -3.32 4.39
N LYS A 39 -31.16 -3.29 4.84
CA LYS A 39 -32.04 -4.46 4.82
C LYS A 39 -33.35 -4.06 4.17
N ASP A 40 -33.80 -4.84 3.19
CA ASP A 40 -35.04 -4.59 2.45
C ASP A 40 -35.13 -3.15 1.89
N GLY A 41 -34.01 -2.66 1.35
CA GLY A 41 -33.89 -1.30 0.81
C GLY A 41 -33.87 -0.18 1.85
N ARG A 42 -33.82 -0.51 3.15
CA ARG A 42 -33.83 0.46 4.25
C ARG A 42 -32.51 0.44 5.01
N PHE A 43 -31.94 1.63 5.21
CA PHE A 43 -30.81 1.83 6.10
C PHE A 43 -31.17 1.42 7.54
N GLN A 44 -30.25 0.72 8.19
CA GLN A 44 -30.37 0.30 9.58
C GLN A 44 -29.44 1.18 10.42
N ALA A 45 -30.01 1.95 11.35
CA ALA A 45 -29.26 2.84 12.24
C ALA A 45 -28.56 2.08 13.38
N ARG A 46 -27.73 1.10 13.02
CA ARG A 46 -26.90 0.30 13.92
C ARG A 46 -25.54 0.04 13.26
N PRO A 47 -24.52 -0.33 14.03
CA PRO A 47 -23.25 -0.77 13.48
C PRO A 47 -23.42 -1.91 12.46
N LEU A 48 -22.53 -1.93 11.47
CA LEU A 48 -22.37 -3.06 10.58
C LEU A 48 -21.39 -4.03 11.25
N ASP A 49 -21.91 -5.17 11.71
CA ASP A 49 -21.11 -6.26 12.25
C ASP A 49 -20.96 -7.34 11.18
N LEU A 50 -19.73 -7.77 10.91
CA LEU A 50 -19.42 -8.83 9.94
C LEU A 50 -18.34 -9.77 10.52
N PRO A 51 -18.41 -11.07 10.21
CA PRO A 51 -17.26 -11.96 10.30
C PRO A 51 -16.08 -11.43 9.46
N GLU A 52 -14.85 -11.75 9.86
CA GLU A 52 -13.65 -11.28 9.16
C GLU A 52 -13.64 -11.67 7.67
N ASP A 53 -14.02 -12.90 7.33
CA ASP A 53 -14.07 -13.37 5.94
C ASP A 53 -15.11 -12.62 5.08
N ASP A 54 -16.22 -12.20 5.69
CA ASP A 54 -17.25 -11.39 5.01
C ASP A 54 -16.76 -9.95 4.84
N LEU A 55 -16.10 -9.40 5.86
CA LEU A 55 -15.49 -8.08 5.77
C LEU A 55 -14.39 -8.04 4.69
N LEU A 56 -13.54 -9.07 4.61
CA LEU A 56 -12.49 -9.17 3.58
C LEU A 56 -13.08 -9.27 2.17
N ARG A 57 -14.19 -9.99 2.00
CA ARG A 57 -14.93 -10.03 0.72
C ARG A 57 -15.48 -8.66 0.34
N LEU A 58 -16.11 -7.96 1.28
CA LEU A 58 -16.65 -6.62 1.06
C LEU A 58 -15.53 -5.60 0.77
N LEU A 59 -14.41 -5.68 1.47
CA LEU A 59 -13.23 -4.84 1.22
C LEU A 59 -12.64 -5.08 -0.17
N ARG A 60 -12.54 -6.35 -0.61
CA ARG A 60 -12.11 -6.69 -1.97
C ARG A 60 -13.03 -6.08 -3.01
N LYS A 61 -14.35 -6.24 -2.84
CA LYS A 61 -15.34 -5.65 -3.74
C LYS A 61 -15.23 -4.11 -3.78
N ALA A 62 -15.02 -3.47 -2.63
CA ALA A 62 -14.83 -2.03 -2.54
C ALA A 62 -13.54 -1.53 -3.23
N ILE A 63 -12.47 -2.33 -3.23
CA ILE A 63 -11.25 -2.05 -4.02
C ILE A 63 -11.60 -2.14 -5.52
N ASP A 64 -12.24 -3.23 -5.95
CA ASP A 64 -12.56 -3.49 -7.36
C ASP A 64 -13.53 -2.45 -7.95
N GLU A 65 -14.45 -1.92 -7.13
CA GLU A 65 -15.43 -0.90 -7.52
C GLU A 65 -14.92 0.54 -7.30
N GLY A 66 -13.64 0.72 -6.93
CA GLY A 66 -13.01 2.03 -6.83
C GLY A 66 -13.52 2.91 -5.69
N VAL A 67 -14.12 2.28 -4.66
CA VAL A 67 -14.52 2.97 -3.42
C VAL A 67 -13.28 3.55 -2.75
N PHE A 68 -12.22 2.75 -2.63
CA PHE A 68 -10.92 3.25 -2.21
C PHE A 68 -10.16 3.88 -3.38
N SER A 69 -9.43 4.96 -3.14
CA SER A 69 -8.56 5.53 -4.17
C SER A 69 -7.33 4.64 -4.37
N GLU A 70 -6.74 4.68 -5.57
CA GLU A 70 -5.47 3.99 -5.86
C GLU A 70 -4.36 4.36 -4.87
N VAL A 71 -4.32 5.61 -4.43
CA VAL A 71 -3.38 6.09 -3.41
C VAL A 71 -3.62 5.38 -2.08
N PHE A 72 -4.88 5.28 -1.63
CA PHE A 72 -5.20 4.58 -0.39
C PHE A 72 -4.84 3.09 -0.48
N VAL A 73 -5.19 2.41 -1.59
CA VAL A 73 -4.86 0.99 -1.79
C VAL A 73 -3.36 0.77 -1.83
N GLY A 74 -2.61 1.65 -2.49
CA GLY A 74 -1.14 1.60 -2.50
C GLY A 74 -0.55 1.77 -1.10
N ASN A 75 -1.09 2.68 -0.28
CA ASN A 75 -0.66 2.86 1.11
C ASN A 75 -0.98 1.63 1.97
N LEU A 76 -2.17 1.04 1.79
CA LEU A 76 -2.59 -0.16 2.51
C LEU A 76 -1.68 -1.35 2.19
N ARG A 77 -1.32 -1.55 0.91
CA ARG A 77 -0.37 -2.60 0.50
C ARG A 77 0.99 -2.45 1.18
N ARG A 78 1.49 -1.21 1.28
CA ARG A 78 2.75 -0.92 1.99
C ARG A 78 2.63 -1.22 3.48
N MET A 79 1.53 -0.80 4.12
CA MET A 79 1.28 -1.04 5.54
C MET A 79 1.18 -2.53 5.88
N LEU A 80 0.63 -3.34 4.97
CA LEU A 80 0.48 -4.78 5.17
C LEU A 80 1.72 -5.60 4.76
N GLY A 81 2.82 -4.94 4.36
CA GLY A 81 4.00 -5.63 3.83
C GLY A 81 3.71 -6.45 2.56
N ALA A 82 2.53 -6.29 1.95
CA ALA A 82 2.03 -7.09 0.83
C ALA A 82 2.77 -6.79 -0.50
N GLY A 83 3.94 -6.17 -0.43
CA GLY A 83 4.82 -5.86 -1.55
C GLY A 83 6.10 -6.71 -1.64
N ALA A 84 6.62 -7.23 -0.53
CA ALA A 84 7.72 -8.21 -0.48
C ALA A 84 8.00 -8.54 0.99
N GLU A 85 8.24 -9.81 1.31
CA GLU A 85 8.93 -10.16 2.56
C GLU A 85 10.25 -9.39 2.61
N ALA A 86 10.60 -8.81 3.76
CA ALA A 86 11.82 -8.04 3.91
C ALA A 86 13.00 -8.88 3.43
N ILE A 87 13.86 -8.29 2.58
CA ILE A 87 15.05 -8.97 2.10
C ILE A 87 15.97 -9.19 3.30
N PRO A 88 16.27 -10.44 3.71
CA PRO A 88 17.06 -10.68 4.91
C PRO A 88 18.47 -10.10 4.82
N GLU A 89 19.06 -9.78 5.96
CA GLU A 89 20.51 -9.51 6.05
C GLU A 89 21.32 -10.64 5.40
N HIS A 90 22.47 -10.28 4.84
CA HIS A 90 23.35 -11.12 4.02
C HIS A 90 22.76 -11.58 2.67
N SER A 91 21.56 -11.14 2.31
CA SER A 91 21.04 -11.40 0.97
C SER A 91 21.74 -10.52 -0.07
N MET A 92 22.01 -11.11 -1.24
CA MET A 92 22.47 -10.36 -2.41
C MET A 92 21.30 -9.61 -3.05
N VAL A 93 21.52 -8.35 -3.37
CA VAL A 93 20.55 -7.47 -4.03
C VAL A 93 21.15 -6.80 -5.25
N ARG A 94 20.27 -6.34 -6.13
CA ARG A 94 20.59 -5.51 -7.28
C ARG A 94 19.79 -4.21 -7.20
N LEU A 95 20.42 -3.09 -7.55
CA LEU A 95 19.71 -1.83 -7.76
C LEU A 95 18.76 -1.91 -8.96
N SER A 96 17.51 -1.52 -8.77
CA SER A 96 16.50 -1.40 -9.82
C SER A 96 16.55 -0.05 -10.56
N SER A 97 17.35 0.91 -10.06
CA SER A 97 17.59 2.21 -10.68
C SER A 97 18.90 2.81 -10.18
N SER A 98 19.48 3.78 -10.89
CA SER A 98 20.69 4.46 -10.41
C SER A 98 20.47 5.18 -9.08
N LEU A 99 21.43 5.10 -8.15
CA LEU A 99 21.38 5.70 -6.82
C LEU A 99 22.45 6.80 -6.67
N ALA A 100 22.03 8.02 -6.34
CA ALA A 100 22.95 9.10 -5.99
C ALA A 100 23.41 8.97 -4.53
N LEU A 101 24.71 9.07 -4.31
CA LEU A 101 25.33 9.01 -2.99
C LEU A 101 25.57 10.42 -2.44
N LYS A 102 25.71 10.54 -1.11
CA LYS A 102 25.94 11.82 -0.42
C LYS A 102 27.24 12.51 -0.84
N ASP A 103 28.22 11.74 -1.28
CA ASP A 103 29.52 12.22 -1.75
C ASP A 103 29.51 12.67 -3.22
N GLY A 104 28.33 12.68 -3.87
CA GLY A 104 28.16 13.09 -5.26
C GLY A 104 28.43 11.98 -6.29
N ARG A 105 28.92 10.80 -5.87
CA ARG A 105 29.03 9.63 -6.75
C ARG A 105 27.65 9.04 -7.04
N ARG A 106 27.59 8.20 -8.08
CA ARG A 106 26.37 7.49 -8.48
C ARG A 106 26.67 6.01 -8.65
N LEU A 107 25.88 5.17 -7.98
CA LEU A 107 25.82 3.74 -8.28
C LEU A 107 24.88 3.54 -9.48
N PRO A 108 25.30 2.82 -10.53
CA PRO A 108 24.45 2.58 -11.69
C PRO A 108 23.32 1.61 -11.37
N GLU A 109 22.25 1.66 -12.15
CA GLU A 109 21.24 0.60 -12.17
C GLU A 109 21.92 -0.75 -12.41
N GLY A 110 21.45 -1.79 -11.73
CA GLY A 110 22.00 -3.13 -11.86
C GLY A 110 23.20 -3.41 -10.96
N ALA A 111 23.79 -2.40 -10.29
CA ALA A 111 24.86 -2.59 -9.30
C ALA A 111 24.42 -3.57 -8.21
N ARG A 112 25.34 -4.44 -7.80
CA ARG A 112 25.07 -5.54 -6.88
C ARG A 112 25.72 -5.27 -5.53
N GLY A 113 25.02 -5.62 -4.47
CA GLY A 113 25.52 -5.49 -3.12
C GLY A 113 24.91 -6.51 -2.17
N ALA A 114 25.43 -6.57 -0.95
CA ALA A 114 24.89 -7.40 0.12
C ALA A 114 24.13 -6.51 1.11
N VAL A 115 22.94 -6.94 1.54
CA VAL A 115 22.22 -6.29 2.64
C VAL A 115 23.01 -6.54 3.92
N VAL A 116 23.44 -5.46 4.58
CA VAL A 116 24.15 -5.52 5.87
C VAL A 116 23.27 -5.10 7.05
N PHE A 117 22.16 -4.41 6.80
CA PHE A 117 21.15 -4.06 7.81
C PHE A 117 19.77 -3.85 7.18
N VAL A 118 18.70 -4.16 7.91
CA VAL A 118 17.30 -3.94 7.50
C VAL A 118 16.66 -2.84 8.36
N HIS A 119 16.15 -1.79 7.72
CA HIS A 119 15.41 -0.71 8.39
C HIS A 119 13.90 -0.94 8.31
N GLY A 120 13.19 -0.69 9.42
CA GLY A 120 11.72 -0.58 9.46
C GLY A 120 11.00 -1.78 8.83
N ASP A 121 11.42 -3.00 9.17
CA ASP A 121 10.87 -4.24 8.62
C ASP A 121 10.86 -4.32 7.08
N GLY A 122 11.89 -3.74 6.44
CA GLY A 122 12.09 -3.81 5.00
C GLY A 122 11.63 -2.57 4.23
N GLU A 123 11.40 -1.44 4.90
CA GLU A 123 11.19 -0.14 4.24
C GLU A 123 12.45 0.35 3.49
N ALA A 124 13.63 0.06 4.03
CA ALA A 124 14.92 0.34 3.42
C ALA A 124 15.99 -0.64 3.90
N TYR A 125 17.11 -0.68 3.18
CA TYR A 125 18.22 -1.58 3.45
C TYR A 125 19.52 -0.79 3.48
N GLU A 126 20.41 -1.09 4.42
CA GLU A 126 21.81 -0.70 4.28
C GLU A 126 22.50 -1.75 3.43
N VAL A 127 23.07 -1.33 2.31
CA VAL A 127 23.65 -2.23 1.30
C VAL A 127 25.11 -1.88 1.08
N GLU A 128 25.97 -2.89 1.21
CA GLU A 128 27.38 -2.79 0.86
C GLU A 128 27.59 -3.20 -0.60
N PHE A 129 28.13 -2.27 -1.39
CA PHE A 129 28.51 -2.46 -2.79
C PHE A 129 30.03 -2.57 -2.91
N VAL A 130 30.50 -3.46 -3.77
CA VAL A 130 31.94 -3.60 -4.11
C VAL A 130 32.22 -3.12 -5.54
N GLU A 131 31.27 -3.34 -6.46
CA GLU A 131 31.34 -2.91 -7.85
C GLU A 131 30.19 -1.93 -8.17
N PRO A 132 30.44 -0.88 -8.98
CA PRO A 132 31.72 -0.53 -9.64
C PRO A 132 32.76 0.09 -8.70
N PHE A 133 32.41 0.38 -7.46
CA PHE A 133 33.32 0.86 -6.42
C PHE A 133 32.74 0.55 -5.04
N HIS A 134 33.60 0.58 -4.02
CA HIS A 134 33.15 0.38 -2.64
C HIS A 134 32.28 1.53 -2.13
N ALA A 135 31.10 1.19 -1.61
CA ALA A 135 30.18 2.11 -0.94
C ALA A 135 29.21 1.36 -0.03
N VAL A 136 28.86 1.97 1.09
CA VAL A 136 27.72 1.55 1.93
C VAL A 136 26.66 2.63 1.84
N ALA A 137 25.42 2.26 1.52
CA ALA A 137 24.34 3.22 1.31
C ALA A 137 23.00 2.67 1.80
N THR A 138 22.16 3.55 2.35
CA THR A 138 20.74 3.28 2.58
C THR A 138 20.00 3.29 1.25
N VAL A 139 19.34 2.19 0.91
CA VAL A 139 18.59 2.02 -0.33
C VAL A 139 17.12 1.74 0.00
N PRO A 140 16.17 2.54 -0.51
CA PRO A 140 14.74 2.27 -0.33
C PRO A 140 14.33 0.94 -0.94
N ALA A 141 13.37 0.25 -0.34
CA ALA A 141 12.92 -1.06 -0.82
C ALA A 141 12.50 -1.10 -2.31
N PRO A 142 11.80 -0.08 -2.87
CA PRO A 142 11.46 -0.08 -4.29
C PRO A 142 12.66 0.00 -5.24
N SER A 143 13.82 0.43 -4.74
CA SER A 143 15.05 0.60 -5.51
C SER A 143 15.96 -0.62 -5.51
N VAL A 144 15.56 -1.72 -4.86
CA VAL A 144 16.30 -2.98 -4.83
C VAL A 144 15.44 -4.18 -5.18
N SER A 145 16.09 -5.21 -5.69
CA SER A 145 15.50 -6.54 -5.87
C SER A 145 16.47 -7.60 -5.37
N ARG A 146 15.93 -8.66 -4.75
CA ARG A 146 16.74 -9.80 -4.30
C ARG A 146 17.29 -10.55 -5.51
N ILE A 147 18.57 -10.92 -5.45
CA ILE A 147 19.21 -11.81 -6.40
C ILE A 147 19.01 -13.24 -5.89
N ALA A 148 18.45 -14.13 -6.72
CA ALA A 148 18.34 -15.53 -6.38
C ALA A 148 19.73 -16.16 -6.18
N ALA A 149 19.87 -17.01 -5.17
CA ALA A 149 21.04 -17.87 -5.07
C ALA A 149 21.05 -18.81 -6.29
N ALA A 150 22.22 -18.93 -6.93
CA ALA A 150 22.45 -19.86 -8.03
C ALA A 150 22.52 -21.30 -7.53
#